data_AF-T1ADL3-F1
#
_entry.id   AF-T1ADL3-F1
#
_cell.length_a   1.000
_cell.length_b   1.000
_cell.length_c   1.000
_cell.angle_alpha   90.00
_cell.angle_beta   90.00
_cell.angle_gamma   90.00
#
_symmetry.space_group_name_H-M   'P 1'
#
loop_
_entity.id
_entity.type
_entity.pdbx_description
1 polymer ?
#
loop_
_entity_poly.entity_id
_entity_poly.type
_entity_poly.pdbx_seq_one_letter_code
_entity_poly.pdbx_strand_id
1 'polypeptide(L)' 'VVQGLEAAKNIGCLVIALTGINGGKCSDVANSTIKIASKRTSIIQECHIAIGHIISKIIEDYVFS' A
#
# COMPACT_ATOMS: atom_id res chain seq x y z
N VAL A 1 1.36 10.31 7.40
CA VAL A 1 0.88 9.40 6.33
C VAL A 1 -0.30 10.00 5.58
N VAL A 2 -1.49 10.17 6.18
CA VAL A 2 -2.71 10.68 5.49
C VAL A 2 -2.46 11.98 4.70
N GLN A 3 -1.89 13.01 5.33
CA GLN A 3 -1.55 14.27 4.63
C GLN A 3 -0.58 14.08 3.47
N GLY A 4 0.33 13.10 3.55
CA GLY A 4 1.23 12.76 2.44
C GLY A 4 0.49 12.09 1.28
N LEU A 5 -0.49 11.23 1.58
CA LEU A 5 -1.38 10.65 0.56
C LEU A 5 -2.22 11.74 -0.12
N GLU A 6 -2.76 12.69 0.65
CA GLU A 6 -3.51 13.83 0.12
C GLU A 6 -2.62 14.72 -0.76
N ALA A 7 -1.40 15.03 -0.31
CA ALA A 7 -0.43 15.80 -1.09
C ALA A 7 -0.05 15.09 -2.40
N ALA A 8 0.20 13.77 -2.36
CA ALA A 8 0.50 12.97 -3.55
C ALA A 8 -0.67 12.98 -4.55
N LYS A 9 -1.91 12.86 -4.06
CA LYS A 9 -3.11 12.94 -4.88
C LYS A 9 -3.28 14.33 -5.52
N ASN A 10 -3.01 15.39 -4.77
CA ASN A 10 -3.11 16.78 -5.26
C ASN A 10 -2.12 17.09 -6.39
N ILE A 11 -0.98 16.41 -6.45
CA ILE A 11 -0.01 16.54 -7.55
C ILE A 11 -0.23 15.51 -8.68
N GLY A 12 -1.34 14.78 -8.65
CA GLY A 12 -1.72 13.84 -9.70
C GLY A 12 -1.07 12.45 -9.62
N CYS A 13 -0.45 12.08 -8.50
CA CYS A 13 0.07 10.73 -8.32
C CYS A 13 -1.05 9.71 -8.12
N LEU A 14 -0.85 8.49 -8.64
CA LEU A 14 -1.60 7.31 -8.21
C LEU A 14 -1.19 6.95 -6.78
N VAL A 15 -2.14 6.87 -5.87
CA VAL A 15 -1.91 6.57 -4.45
C VAL A 15 -2.42 5.18 -4.11
N ILE A 16 -1.52 4.31 -3.65
CA ILE A 16 -1.85 2.96 -3.15
C ILE A 16 -1.46 2.90 -1.67
N ALA A 17 -2.39 2.47 -0.81
CA ALA A 17 -2.15 2.31 0.62
C ALA A 17 -2.01 0.82 1.00
N LEU A 18 -1.05 0.52 1.88
CA LEU A 18 -0.95 -0.78 2.56
C LEU A 18 -1.35 -0.58 4.02
N THR A 19 -2.35 -1.34 4.49
CA THR A 19 -2.95 -1.12 5.81
C THR A 19 -3.24 -2.44 6.53
N GLY A 20 -3.61 -2.35 7.81
CA GLY A 20 -4.35 -3.42 8.50
C GLY A 20 -5.81 -3.50 8.03
N ILE A 21 -6.57 -4.41 8.64
CA ILE A 21 -7.92 -4.79 8.17
C ILE A 21 -8.91 -3.63 8.08
N ASN A 22 -8.79 -2.64 8.97
CA ASN A 22 -9.73 -1.53 9.02
C ASN A 22 -9.48 -0.48 7.92
N GLY A 23 -8.28 -0.42 7.33
CA GLY A 23 -7.90 0.64 6.37
C GLY A 23 -7.65 2.00 7.02
N GLY A 24 -8.61 2.48 7.81
CA GLY A 24 -8.63 3.81 8.39
C GLY A 24 -8.61 4.90 7.32
N LYS A 25 -8.23 6.12 7.72
CA LYS A 25 -8.19 7.30 6.85
C LYS A 25 -7.32 7.13 5.60
N CYS A 26 -6.34 6.23 5.63
CA CYS A 26 -5.52 5.94 4.46
C CYS A 26 -6.34 5.35 3.30
N SER A 27 -7.35 4.52 3.59
CA SER A 27 -8.24 3.96 2.57
C SER A 27 -9.19 4.97 1.96
N ASP A 28 -9.58 5.98 2.72
CA ASP A 28 -10.49 7.02 2.24
C ASP A 28 -9.80 7.94 1.22
N VAL A 29 -8.48 8.12 1.36
CA VAL A 29 -7.68 9.00 0.49
C VAL A 29 -7.13 8.27 -0.73
N ALA A 30 -6.62 7.05 -0.54
CA ALA A 30 -5.93 6.28 -1.58
C ALA A 30 -6.86 5.85 -2.71
N ASN A 31 -6.31 5.68 -3.92
CA ASN A 31 -7.05 5.14 -5.06
C ASN A 31 -7.35 3.64 -4.89
N SER A 32 -6.43 2.93 -4.25
CA SER A 32 -6.60 1.52 -3.88
C SER A 32 -5.93 1.23 -2.55
N THR A 33 -6.44 0.24 -1.82
CA THR A 33 -5.86 -0.21 -0.55
C THR A 33 -5.70 -1.71 -0.52
N ILE A 34 -4.50 -2.17 -0.17
CA ILE A 34 -4.25 -3.57 0.21
C ILE A 34 -4.43 -3.68 1.73
N LYS A 35 -5.54 -4.31 2.15
CA LYS A 35 -5.91 -4.50 3.56
C LYS A 35 -5.46 -5.88 4.03
N ILE A 36 -4.54 -5.94 4.97
CA ILE A 36 -4.16 -7.21 5.60
C ILE A 36 -5.26 -7.64 6.58
N ALA A 37 -5.72 -8.88 6.46
CA ALA A 37 -6.77 -9.47 7.31
C ALA A 37 -6.26 -9.79 8.74
N SER A 38 -5.66 -8.80 9.40
CA SER A 38 -5.12 -8.89 10.75
C SER A 38 -5.30 -7.54 11.47
N LYS A 39 -5.43 -7.61 12.79
CA LYS A 39 -5.31 -6.46 13.70
C LYS A 39 -3.97 -6.43 14.45
N ARG A 40 -3.14 -7.47 14.31
CA ARG A 40 -1.82 -7.56 14.95
C ARG A 40 -0.79 -6.86 14.08
N THR A 41 -0.17 -5.81 14.60
CA THR A 41 0.79 -4.97 13.87
C THR A 41 1.97 -5.77 13.31
N SER A 42 2.53 -6.72 14.05
CA SER A 42 3.64 -7.56 13.56
C SER A 42 3.27 -8.34 12.30
N ILE A 43 2.13 -9.01 12.29
CA ILE A 43 1.62 -9.73 11.12
C ILE A 43 1.35 -8.78 9.96
N ILE A 44 0.77 -7.60 10.23
CA ILE A 44 0.51 -6.60 9.19
C ILE A 44 1.83 -6.19 8.53
N GLN A 45 2.87 -5.93 9.32
CA GLN A 45 4.20 -5.52 8.83
C GLN A 45 4.89 -6.63 8.03
N GLU A 46 4.88 -7.88 8.51
CA GLU A 46 5.43 -9.03 7.78
C GLU A 46 4.76 -9.20 6.41
N CYS A 47 3.42 -9.08 6.35
CA CYS A 47 2.70 -9.12 5.08
C CYS A 47 3.06 -7.94 4.17
N HIS A 48 3.21 -6.72 4.72
CA HIS A 48 3.61 -5.54 3.93
C HIS A 48 5.00 -5.72 3.30
N ILE A 49 5.95 -6.32 4.02
CA ILE A 49 7.29 -6.63 3.48
C ILE A 49 7.18 -7.64 2.33
N ALA A 50 6.44 -8.73 2.53
CA ALA A 50 6.24 -9.74 1.48
C ALA A 50 5.56 -9.15 0.24
N ILE A 51 4.55 -8.31 0.40
CA ILE A 51 3.88 -7.60 -0.70
C ILE A 51 4.86 -6.68 -1.44
N GLY A 52 5.71 -5.95 -0.71
CA GLY A 52 6.74 -5.12 -1.30
C GLY A 52 7.67 -5.92 -2.21
N HIS A 53 8.12 -7.09 -1.76
CA HIS A 53 8.94 -7.99 -2.58
C HIS A 53 8.20 -8.54 -3.81
N ILE A 54 6.92 -8.91 -3.66
CA ILE A 54 6.09 -9.37 -4.78
C ILE A 54 5.94 -8.27 -5.84
N ILE A 55 5.64 -7.04 -5.42
CA ILE A 55 5.51 -5.90 -6.33
C ILE A 55 6.83 -5.65 -7.08
N SER A 56 7.96 -5.61 -6.36
CA SER A 56 9.27 -5.44 -6.99
C SER A 56 9.56 -6.54 -8.00
N LYS A 57 9.23 -7.81 -7.68
CA LYS A 57 9.44 -8.93 -8.60
C LYS A 57 8.56 -8.82 -9.85
N ILE A 58 7.28 -8.49 -9.69
CA ILE A 58 6.36 -8.29 -10.82
C ILE A 58 6.86 -7.16 -11.73
N ILE A 59 7.33 -6.06 -11.16
CA ILE A 59 7.88 -4.94 -11.93
C ILE A 59 9.15 -5.36 -12.67
N GLU A 60 10.05 -6.08 -12.00
CA GLU A 60 11.26 -6.62 -12.63
C GLU A 60 10.92 -7.51 -13.83
N ASP A 61 10.01 -8.46 -13.62
CA ASP A 61 9.57 -9.39 -14.68
C ASP A 61 8.87 -8.65 -15.83
N TYR A 62 8.14 -7.57 -15.56
CA TYR A 62 7.43 -6.82 -16.61
C TYR A 62 8.35 -5.88 -17.41
N VAL A 63 9.39 -5.33 -16.77
CA VAL A 63 10.25 -4.30 -17.37
C VAL A 63 11.50 -4.91 -18.02
N PHE A 64 12.02 -6.02 -17.49
CA PHE A 64 13.30 -6.60 -17.91
C PHE A 64 13.20 -7.99 -18.54
N SER A 65 11.98 -8.53 -18.74
CA SER A 65 11.73 -9.71 -19.59
C SER A 65 11.35 -9.31 -21.01
#